data_AF-A0A0F9KZ52-F1
#
_entry.id   AF-A0A0F9KZ52-F1
#
_cell.length_a   1.000
_cell.length_b   1.000
_cell.length_c   1.000
_cell.angle_alpha   90.00
_cell.angle_beta   90.00
_cell.angle_gamma   90.00
#
_symmetry.space_group_name_H-M   'P 1'
#
loop_
_entity.id
_entity.type
_entity.pdbx_description
1 polymer ?
#
loop_
_entity_poly.entity_id
_entity_poly.type
_entity_poly.pdbx_seq_one_letter_code
_entity_poly.pdbx_strand_id
1 'polypeptide(L)' 'MAVKFITSHKNFIGLSTDTKPTSVPVGSKFIEYDRTKTFITYDGTNWIRES' A
#
# COMPACT_ATOMS: atom_id res chain seq x y z
N MET A 1 -5.47 31.06 3.17
CA MET A 1 -4.53 29.93 3.12
C MET A 1 -4.81 29.15 1.84
N ALA A 2 -3.81 28.95 0.97
CA ALA A 2 -3.97 28.09 -0.20
C ALA A 2 -3.50 26.68 0.17
N VAL A 3 -4.42 25.72 0.25
CA VAL A 3 -4.09 24.30 0.42
C VAL A 3 -3.80 23.72 -0.96
N LYS A 4 -2.71 22.95 -1.10
CA LYS A 4 -2.36 22.26 -2.33
C LYS A 4 -2.35 20.75 -2.10
N PHE A 5 -3.12 20.03 -2.90
CA PHE A 5 -3.07 18.57 -2.95
C PHE A 5 -1.72 18.12 -3.54
N ILE A 6 -1.05 17.20 -2.84
CA ILE A 6 0.23 16.63 -3.28
C ILE A 6 0.00 15.24 -3.87
N THR A 7 -0.65 14.35 -3.12
CA THR A 7 -0.99 12.99 -3.56
C THR A 7 -2.03 12.36 -2.63
N SER A 8 -2.60 11.24 -3.06
CA SER A 8 -3.46 10.36 -2.28
C SER A 8 -2.93 8.93 -2.37
N HIS A 9 -2.92 8.20 -1.25
CA HIS A 9 -2.59 6.78 -1.22
C HIS A 9 -3.81 5.94 -0.84
N LYS A 10 -3.74 4.63 -1.10
CA LYS A 10 -4.78 3.67 -0.73
C LYS A 10 -4.22 2.67 0.28
N ASN A 11 -4.97 2.38 1.33
CA ASN A 11 -4.61 1.34 2.30
C ASN A 11 -5.53 0.14 2.11
N PHE A 12 -4.94 -1.04 1.99
CA PHE A 12 -5.62 -2.30 1.76
C PHE A 12 -5.36 -3.24 2.95
N ILE A 13 -6.32 -4.11 3.24
CA ILE A 13 -6.21 -5.17 4.25
C ILE A 13 -6.70 -6.48 3.65
N GLY A 14 -5.97 -7.57 3.88
CA GLY A 14 -6.29 -8.88 3.31
C GLY A 14 -5.45 -10.00 3.92
N LEU A 15 -5.67 -11.22 3.42
CA LEU A 15 -4.85 -12.38 3.74
C LEU A 15 -3.49 -12.28 3.06
N SER A 16 -2.49 -12.93 3.63
CA SER A 16 -1.17 -13.03 3.03
C SER A 16 -1.09 -13.86 1.75
N THR A 17 -2.15 -14.63 1.46
CA THR A 17 -2.34 -15.34 0.20
C THR A 17 -3.07 -14.53 -0.86
N ASP A 18 -3.65 -13.38 -0.50
CA ASP A 18 -4.38 -12.56 -1.44
C ASP A 18 -3.42 -11.91 -2.44
N THR A 19 -3.90 -11.81 -3.68
CA THR A 19 -3.16 -11.09 -4.72
C THR A 19 -3.18 -9.60 -4.39
N LYS A 20 -2.00 -9.03 -4.16
CA LYS A 20 -1.87 -7.61 -3.87
C LYS A 20 -2.24 -6.79 -5.11
N PRO A 21 -2.97 -5.68 -4.97
CA PRO A 21 -3.41 -4.88 -6.10
C PRO A 21 -2.22 -4.23 -6.82
N THR A 22 -2.34 -4.10 -8.15
CA THR A 22 -1.38 -3.40 -9.02
C THR A 22 -1.93 -2.04 -9.43
N SER A 23 -1.07 -1.17 -9.95
CA SER A 23 -1.46 0.17 -10.43
C SER A 23 -2.11 1.04 -9.33
N VAL A 24 -1.61 0.90 -8.11
CA VAL A 24 -2.05 1.71 -6.96
C VAL A 24 -1.19 2.96 -6.83
N PRO A 25 -1.68 4.04 -6.20
CA PRO A 25 -0.83 5.22 -5.97
C PRO A 25 0.42 4.86 -5.17
N VAL A 26 1.54 5.49 -5.54
CA VAL A 26 2.81 5.35 -4.80
C VAL A 26 2.60 5.72 -3.32
N GLY A 27 3.19 4.92 -2.43
CA GLY A 27 3.02 5.04 -0.97
C GLY A 27 1.79 4.32 -0.41
N SER A 28 1.04 3.59 -1.24
CA SER A 28 -0.05 2.73 -0.77
C SER A 28 0.46 1.59 0.11
N LYS A 29 -0.38 1.16 1.07
CA LYS A 29 -0.04 0.09 2.02
C LYS A 29 -0.96 -1.11 1.88
N PHE A 30 -0.42 -2.31 2.10
CA PHE A 30 -1.17 -3.56 2.20
C PHE A 30 -0.85 -4.23 3.53
N ILE A 31 -1.88 -4.49 4.33
CA ILE A 31 -1.78 -5.07 5.66
C ILE A 31 -2.25 -6.52 5.61
N GLU A 32 -1.35 -7.46 5.88
CA GLU A 32 -1.65 -8.88 6.05
C GLU A 32 -2.09 -9.14 7.49
N TYR A 33 -3.38 -9.40 7.72
CA TYR A 33 -3.92 -9.58 9.08
C TYR A 33 -3.60 -10.96 9.68
N ASP A 34 -3.35 -11.96 8.85
CA ASP A 34 -3.01 -13.33 9.24
C ASP A 34 -1.53 -13.51 9.59
N ARG A 35 -0.64 -12.72 8.97
CA ARG A 35 0.80 -12.75 9.20
C ARG A 35 1.35 -11.51 9.91
N THR A 36 0.48 -10.57 10.26
CA THR A 36 0.81 -9.28 10.90
C THR A 36 1.97 -8.57 10.19
N LYS A 37 1.96 -8.57 8.84
CA LYS A 37 2.98 -7.93 8.01
C LYS A 37 2.36 -6.75 7.28
N THR A 38 3.10 -5.66 7.19
CA THR A 38 2.73 -4.51 6.37
C THR A 38 3.65 -4.43 5.16
N PHE A 39 3.08 -4.11 4.01
CA PHE A 39 3.81 -3.88 2.77
C PHE A 39 3.51 -2.47 2.28
N ILE A 40 4.50 -1.85 1.66
CA ILE A 40 4.42 -0.56 1.01
C ILE A 40 4.90 -0.68 -0.44
N THR A 41 4.31 0.09 -1.33
CA THR A 41 4.75 0.18 -2.72
C THR A 41 5.33 1.55 -3.04
N TYR A 42 6.51 1.58 -3.64
CA TYR A 42 7.22 2.81 -4.02
C TYR A 42 7.07 3.15 -5.50
N ASP A 43 6.52 2.25 -6.31
CA ASP A 43 6.34 2.38 -7.75
C ASP A 43 4.89 2.08 -8.20
N GLY A 44 4.01 1.74 -7.27
CA GLY A 44 2.61 1.40 -7.53
C GLY A 44 2.38 -0.01 -8.06
N THR A 45 3.43 -0.84 -8.15
CA THR A 45 3.35 -2.18 -8.75
C THR A 45 4.04 -3.24 -7.88
N ASN A 46 5.24 -2.95 -7.37
CA ASN A 46 6.02 -3.84 -6.52
C ASN A 46 5.77 -3.54 -5.05
N TRP A 47 5.56 -4.59 -4.27
CA TRP A 47 5.27 -4.52 -2.84
C TRP A 47 6.48 -4.97 -2.04
N ILE A 48 6.98 -4.08 -1.17
CA ILE A 48 8.12 -4.33 -0.29
C ILE A 48 7.60 -4.38 1.14
N ARG A 49 8.09 -5.34 1.93
CA ARG A 49 7.74 -5.42 3.35
C ARG A 49 8.26 -4.17 4.07
N GLU A 50 7.37 -3.49 4.77
CA GLU A 50 7.70 -2.41 5.69
C GLU A 50 8.28 -3.06 6.96
N SER A 51 9.54 -2.76 7.25
CA SER A 51 10.33 -3.34 8.35
C SER A 51 9.85 -2.89 9.72
#